data_AF-A0AAD9XWX1-F1
#
_entry.id   AF-A0AAD9XWX1-F1
#
_cell.length_a   1.000
_cell.length_b   1.000
_cell.length_c   1.000
_cell.angle_alpha   90.00
_cell.angle_beta   90.00
_cell.angle_gamma   90.00
#
_symmetry.space_group_name_H-M   'P 1'
#
loop_
_entity.id
_entity.type
_entity.pdbx_description
1 polymer ?
#
loop_
_entity_poly.entity_id
_entity_poly.type
_entity_poly.pdbx_seq_one_letter_code
_entity_poly.pdbx_strand_id
1 'polypeptide(L)'
;MLKNRKQGLEAISHIIAFIERQYGIKVTVLRLDWETALRNAFDLWAATEGYLIERTAEYTAAQNPAERAGGYIFAIAWCLRQQSRFLELMSSEIVLAAVYLANRNPRKKNNWQTPEGKINSWLNKQSWTTHQRSETPQLAHLKRYGCRAYALTTSYKKGANKSHKTDPRAHIGYLCGYESTNIYRIWIPALDKVMRTRDVTFDETVMYDQKAEDTSLLHQHELQQQFNEHELLMKEIDQEERPLDLRL
;
A
#
# COMPACT_ATOMS: atom_id res chain seq x y z
N MET A 1 9.98 9.17 -0.27
CA MET A 1 10.31 10.60 -0.03
C MET A 1 9.85 11.40 -1.23
N LEU A 2 9.04 12.44 -1.02
CA LEU A 2 8.61 13.36 -2.09
C LEU A 2 9.83 14.18 -2.52
N LYS A 3 10.22 14.11 -3.79
CA LYS A 3 11.42 14.78 -4.32
C LYS A 3 11.21 16.27 -4.59
N ASN A 4 9.96 16.75 -4.61
CA ASN A 4 9.64 18.09 -5.05
C ASN A 4 8.44 18.72 -4.30
N ARG A 5 8.48 20.03 -4.03
CA ARG A 5 7.45 20.75 -3.24
C ARG A 5 6.05 20.68 -3.88
N LYS A 6 5.98 20.70 -5.21
CA LYS A 6 4.73 20.57 -5.98
C LYS A 6 4.06 19.21 -5.77
N GLN A 7 4.86 18.14 -5.68
CA GLN A 7 4.35 16.78 -5.47
C GLN A 7 3.68 16.62 -4.11
N GLY A 8 4.12 17.37 -3.09
CA GLY A 8 3.49 17.37 -1.77
C GLY A 8 2.09 18.00 -1.79
N LEU A 9 1.94 19.15 -2.46
CA LEU A 9 0.65 19.80 -2.66
C LEU A 9 -0.32 18.92 -3.47
N GLU A 10 0.16 18.35 -4.58
CA GLU A 10 -0.61 17.42 -5.40
C GLU A 10 -1.06 16.19 -4.60
N ALA A 11 -0.16 15.60 -3.81
CA ALA A 11 -0.50 14.45 -2.97
C ALA A 11 -1.58 14.79 -1.93
N ILE A 12 -1.50 15.96 -1.29
CA ILE A 12 -2.52 16.40 -0.32
C ILE A 12 -3.87 16.63 -1.01
N SER A 13 -3.87 17.28 -2.18
CA SER A 13 -5.07 17.49 -2.98
C SER A 13 -5.73 16.16 -3.37
N HIS A 14 -4.94 15.18 -3.84
CA HIS A 14 -5.43 13.85 -4.18
C HIS A 14 -6.01 13.11 -2.96
N ILE A 15 -5.37 13.23 -1.80
CA ILE A 15 -5.88 12.62 -0.56
C ILE A 15 -7.21 13.24 -0.14
N ILE A 16 -7.35 14.57 -0.20
CA ILE A 16 -8.60 15.25 0.15
C ILE A 16 -9.72 14.85 -0.82
N ALA A 17 -9.44 14.89 -2.12
CA ALA A 17 -10.40 14.45 -3.14
C ALA A 17 -10.82 12.99 -2.93
N PHE A 18 -9.87 12.11 -2.59
CA PHE A 18 -10.17 10.72 -2.25
C PHE A 18 -11.06 10.61 -1.01
N ILE A 19 -10.77 11.36 0.05
CA ILE A 19 -11.56 11.32 1.29
C ILE A 19 -13.00 11.78 1.03
N GLU A 20 -13.16 12.87 0.29
CA GLU A 20 -14.47 13.42 -0.06
C GLU A 20 -15.27 12.44 -0.93
N ARG A 21 -14.63 11.82 -1.92
CA ARG A 21 -15.31 10.90 -2.85
C ARG A 21 -15.61 9.52 -2.27
N GLN A 22 -14.69 8.96 -1.49
CA GLN A 22 -14.82 7.59 -0.97
C GLN A 22 -15.59 7.52 0.34
N TYR A 23 -15.45 8.55 1.19
CA TYR A 23 -16.05 8.56 2.52
C TYR A 23 -17.16 9.59 2.68
N GLY A 24 -17.35 10.51 1.71
CA GLY A 24 -18.33 11.60 1.84
C GLY A 24 -17.96 12.60 2.92
N ILE A 25 -16.70 12.60 3.37
CA ILE A 25 -16.23 13.47 4.45
C ILE A 25 -15.64 14.73 3.82
N LYS A 26 -16.32 15.86 3.99
CA LYS A 26 -15.79 17.15 3.55
C LYS A 26 -14.70 17.61 4.51
N VAL A 27 -13.49 17.81 4.00
CA VAL A 27 -12.37 18.30 4.80
C VAL A 27 -12.52 19.81 4.97
N THR A 28 -12.55 20.28 6.20
CA THR A 28 -12.71 21.71 6.51
C THR A 28 -11.47 22.33 7.11
N VAL A 29 -10.72 21.56 7.91
CA VAL A 29 -9.55 22.02 8.65
C VAL A 29 -8.35 21.13 8.33
N LEU A 30 -7.23 21.76 7.98
CA LEU A 30 -5.93 21.12 7.78
C LEU A 30 -4.99 21.59 8.88
N ARG A 31 -4.59 20.66 9.76
CA ARG A 31 -3.59 20.94 10.80
C ARG A 31 -2.20 20.52 10.33
N LEU A 32 -1.27 21.47 10.31
CA LEU A 32 0.11 21.26 9.86
C LEU A 32 1.10 21.74 10.91
N ASP A 33 2.31 21.19 10.85
CA ASP A 33 3.43 21.76 11.59
C ASP A 33 3.99 23.00 10.86
N TRP A 34 4.84 23.79 11.50
CA TRP A 34 5.49 24.99 10.94
C TRP A 34 6.54 24.67 9.87
N GLU A 35 6.29 23.68 9.02
CA GLU A 35 7.22 23.29 7.99
C GLU A 35 7.31 24.37 6.90
N THR A 36 8.48 25.02 6.85
CA THR A 36 8.77 26.18 6.00
C THR A 36 8.66 25.87 4.50
N ALA A 37 8.68 24.59 4.11
CA ALA A 37 8.70 24.13 2.73
C ALA A 37 7.37 24.33 1.96
N LEU A 38 6.23 24.41 2.66
CA LEU A 38 4.90 24.49 2.04
C LEU A 38 4.31 25.91 2.05
N ARG A 39 4.89 26.82 2.83
CA ARG A 39 4.25 28.02 3.38
C ARG A 39 3.43 28.87 2.40
N ASN A 40 3.99 29.38 1.30
CA ASN A 40 3.30 30.41 0.50
C ASN A 40 2.32 29.83 -0.52
N ALA A 41 2.71 28.78 -1.25
CA ALA A 41 1.86 28.17 -2.25
C ALA A 41 0.70 27.40 -1.60
N PHE A 42 0.95 26.77 -0.45
CA PHE A 42 -0.04 25.99 0.27
C PHE A 42 -1.09 26.89 0.93
N ASP A 43 -0.69 28.01 1.54
CA ASP A 43 -1.63 28.96 2.13
C ASP A 43 -2.54 29.59 1.08
N LEU A 44 -1.96 29.96 -0.07
CA LEU A 44 -2.74 30.52 -1.18
C LEU A 44 -3.73 29.49 -1.74
N TRP A 45 -3.27 28.25 -1.94
CA TRP A 45 -4.13 27.15 -2.40
C TRP A 45 -5.26 26.88 -1.40
N ALA A 46 -4.95 26.75 -0.11
CA ALA A 46 -5.96 26.51 0.92
C ALA A 46 -6.95 27.67 1.05
N ALA A 47 -6.50 28.91 0.94
CA ALA A 47 -7.40 30.07 0.92
C ALA A 47 -8.30 30.09 -0.31
N THR A 48 -7.80 29.63 -1.47
CA THR A 48 -8.57 29.55 -2.72
C THR A 48 -9.65 28.48 -2.65
N GLU A 49 -9.32 27.31 -2.11
CA GLU A 49 -10.25 26.18 -1.94
C GLU A 49 -11.17 26.34 -0.70
N GLY A 50 -10.83 27.26 0.21
CA GLY A 50 -11.59 27.56 1.42
C GLY A 50 -11.30 26.65 2.62
N TYR A 51 -10.11 26.06 2.70
CA TYR A 51 -9.67 25.26 3.85
C TYR A 51 -9.11 26.15 4.98
N LEU A 52 -9.48 25.84 6.22
CA LEU A 52 -8.87 26.46 7.40
C LEU A 52 -7.54 25.77 7.72
N ILE A 53 -6.44 26.53 7.71
CA ILE A 53 -5.13 26.02 8.14
C ILE A 53 -4.93 26.33 9.62
N GLU A 54 -4.76 25.27 10.42
CA GLU A 54 -4.28 25.37 11.80
C GLU A 54 -2.80 25.00 11.86
N ARG A 55 -1.97 25.90 12.38
CA ARG A 55 -0.56 25.63 12.63
C ARG A 55 -0.35 25.34 14.10
N THR A 56 0.28 24.20 14.40
CA THR A 56 0.59 23.83 15.78
C THR A 56 1.60 24.82 16.36
N ALA A 57 1.41 25.34 17.58
CA ALA A 57 2.36 26.31 18.16
C ALA A 57 3.79 25.75 18.21
N GLU A 58 4.77 26.61 17.94
CA GLU A 58 6.19 26.27 18.02
C GLU A 58 6.50 25.65 19.41
N TYR A 59 7.29 24.57 19.45
CA TYR A 59 7.77 23.92 20.67
C TYR A 59 6.74 23.20 21.58
N THR A 60 5.60 22.73 21.04
CA THR A 60 4.69 21.84 21.82
C THR A 60 4.64 20.41 21.27
N ALA A 61 5.76 19.68 21.32
CA ALA A 61 5.87 18.29 20.86
C ALA A 61 4.84 17.33 21.50
N ALA A 62 4.35 17.65 22.70
CA ALA A 62 3.33 16.87 23.39
C ALA A 62 1.95 16.88 22.69
N GLN A 63 1.67 17.89 21.86
CA GLN A 63 0.37 18.12 21.23
C GLN A 63 0.26 17.61 19.79
N ASN A 64 1.30 17.00 19.21
CA ASN A 64 1.22 16.50 17.83
C ASN A 64 0.71 15.03 17.77
N PRO A 65 -0.59 14.77 17.54
CA PRO A 65 -1.09 13.40 17.39
C PRO A 65 -0.52 12.69 16.16
N ALA A 66 -0.05 13.43 15.15
CA ALA A 66 0.50 12.87 13.91
C ALA A 66 1.85 12.18 14.15
N GLU A 67 2.73 12.77 14.96
CA GLU A 67 4.02 12.18 15.32
C GLU A 67 3.86 10.81 16.01
N ARG A 68 2.94 10.72 16.96
CA ARG A 68 2.69 9.45 17.67
C ARG A 68 2.13 8.37 16.73
N ALA A 69 1.27 8.76 15.79
CA ALA A 69 0.74 7.85 14.79
C ALA A 69 1.83 7.38 13.81
N GLY A 70 2.66 8.31 13.34
CA GLY A 70 3.81 8.02 12.48
C GLY A 70 4.82 7.12 13.16
N GLY A 71 5.20 7.41 14.41
CA GLY A 71 6.12 6.60 15.21
C GLY A 71 5.64 5.15 15.38
N TYR A 72 4.34 4.93 15.57
CA TYR A 72 3.77 3.58 15.62
C TYR A 72 3.90 2.84 14.27
N ILE A 73 3.62 3.51 13.15
CA ILE A 73 3.79 2.94 11.81
C ILE A 73 5.25 2.61 11.54
N PHE A 74 6.18 3.51 11.88
CA PHE A 74 7.61 3.28 11.71
C PHE A 74 8.14 2.15 12.60
N ALA A 75 7.61 2.00 13.82
CA ALA A 75 7.95 0.85 14.66
C ALA A 75 7.54 -0.48 14.00
N ILE A 76 6.34 -0.55 13.41
CA ILE A 76 5.91 -1.74 12.66
C ILE A 76 6.81 -1.94 11.43
N ALA A 77 7.06 -0.89 10.64
CA ALA A 77 7.90 -0.95 9.46
C ALA A 77 9.33 -1.45 9.80
N TRP A 78 9.88 -0.99 10.91
CA TRP A 78 11.16 -1.46 11.43
C TRP A 78 11.13 -2.96 11.76
N CYS A 79 10.12 -3.43 12.50
CA CYS A 79 9.95 -4.86 12.78
C CYS A 79 9.84 -5.70 11.50
N LEU A 80 9.03 -5.25 10.53
CA LEU A 80 8.87 -5.93 9.24
C LEU A 80 10.18 -6.01 8.46
N ARG A 81 10.98 -4.94 8.46
CA ARG A 81 12.30 -4.90 7.83
C ARG A 81 13.25 -5.90 8.50
N GLN A 82 13.32 -5.91 9.82
CA GLN A 82 14.19 -6.83 10.56
C GLN A 82 13.81 -8.30 10.33
N GLN A 83 12.52 -8.59 10.26
CA GLN A 83 12.01 -9.94 9.99
C GLN A 83 12.31 -10.38 8.55
N SER A 84 12.03 -9.52 7.56
CA SER A 84 12.16 -9.84 6.14
C SER A 84 13.58 -9.76 5.61
N ARG A 85 14.49 -9.05 6.28
CA ARG A 85 15.86 -8.75 5.81
C ARG A 85 15.90 -8.07 4.44
N PHE A 86 14.83 -7.35 4.07
CA PHE A 86 14.77 -6.61 2.82
C PHE A 86 15.72 -5.41 2.80
N LEU A 87 16.14 -5.06 1.58
CA LEU A 87 17.00 -3.92 1.28
C LEU A 87 16.31 -2.58 1.59
N GLU A 88 17.10 -1.52 1.78
CA GLU A 88 16.58 -0.17 2.09
C GLU A 88 15.72 0.43 0.95
N LEU A 89 15.99 0.03 -0.29
CA LEU A 89 15.21 0.41 -1.46
C LEU A 89 13.73 -0.02 -1.34
N MET A 90 13.46 -1.10 -0.59
CA MET A 90 12.11 -1.61 -0.32
C MET A 90 11.37 -0.86 0.80
N SER A 91 11.96 0.19 1.36
CA SER A 91 11.37 0.96 2.47
C SER A 91 9.95 1.47 2.18
N SER A 92 9.67 1.87 0.93
CA SER A 92 8.33 2.34 0.53
C SER A 92 7.26 1.24 0.66
N GLU A 93 7.55 0.04 0.17
CA GLU A 93 6.68 -1.14 0.26
C GLU A 93 6.49 -1.60 1.71
N ILE A 94 7.57 -1.59 2.50
CA ILE A 94 7.53 -1.95 3.92
C ILE A 94 6.63 -0.98 4.68
N VAL A 95 6.69 0.32 4.39
CA VAL A 95 5.82 1.33 5.02
C VAL A 95 4.37 1.12 4.62
N LEU A 96 4.08 0.80 3.34
CA LEU A 96 2.72 0.48 2.90
C LEU A 96 2.15 -0.74 3.65
N ALA A 97 2.94 -1.81 3.77
CA ALA A 97 2.56 -3.00 4.54
C ALA A 97 2.36 -2.66 6.03
N ALA A 98 3.22 -1.82 6.60
CA ALA A 98 3.09 -1.37 7.98
C ALA A 98 1.80 -0.59 8.21
N VAL A 99 1.42 0.32 7.30
CA VAL A 99 0.13 1.04 7.36
C VAL A 99 -1.04 0.07 7.25
N TYR A 100 -0.97 -0.89 6.33
CA TYR A 100 -2.00 -1.91 6.14
C TYR A 100 -2.28 -2.71 7.43
N LEU A 101 -1.21 -3.13 8.13
CA LEU A 101 -1.30 -3.83 9.41
C LEU A 101 -1.72 -2.90 10.55
N ALA A 102 -1.20 -1.67 10.60
CA ALA A 102 -1.51 -0.70 11.64
C ALA A 102 -2.99 -0.29 11.66
N ASN A 103 -3.67 -0.35 10.52
CA ASN A 103 -5.11 -0.07 10.40
C ASN A 103 -5.99 -1.25 10.86
N ARG A 104 -5.42 -2.46 10.89
CA ARG A 104 -6.08 -3.72 11.30
C ARG A 104 -5.73 -4.16 12.72
N ASN A 105 -4.73 -3.54 13.34
CA ASN A 105 -4.37 -3.81 14.71
C ASN A 105 -5.26 -3.04 15.69
N PRO A 106 -5.86 -3.72 16.70
CA PRO A 106 -6.65 -3.06 17.71
C PRO A 106 -5.78 -2.15 18.58
N ARG A 107 -6.32 -0.98 18.96
CA ARG A 107 -5.58 -0.02 19.80
C ARG A 107 -6.35 0.28 21.08
N LYS A 108 -5.64 0.34 22.21
CA LYS A 108 -6.21 0.73 23.51
C LYS A 108 -6.94 2.08 23.45
N LYS A 109 -6.36 3.07 22.75
CA LYS A 109 -6.97 4.40 22.52
C LYS A 109 -8.34 4.33 21.83
N ASN A 110 -8.59 3.27 21.05
CA ASN A 110 -9.84 3.03 20.34
C ASN A 110 -10.71 2.00 21.05
N ASN A 111 -10.62 1.84 22.38
CA ASN A 111 -11.35 0.82 23.12
C ASN A 111 -11.14 -0.59 22.57
N TRP A 112 -9.90 -0.91 22.18
CA TRP A 112 -9.53 -2.18 21.55
C TRP A 112 -10.19 -2.47 20.20
N GLN A 113 -10.76 -1.45 19.55
CA GLN A 113 -11.20 -1.53 18.16
C GLN A 113 -10.06 -1.20 17.20
N THR A 114 -10.12 -1.75 15.99
CA THR A 114 -9.19 -1.45 14.91
C THR A 114 -9.54 -0.07 14.30
N PRO A 115 -8.55 0.71 13.84
CA PRO A 115 -8.83 1.96 13.12
C PRO A 115 -9.79 1.78 11.95
N GLU A 116 -9.59 0.73 11.14
CA GLU A 116 -10.47 0.37 10.02
C GLU A 116 -11.89 0.04 10.50
N GLY A 117 -12.01 -0.76 11.57
CA GLY A 117 -13.32 -1.10 12.13
C GLY A 117 -14.08 0.10 12.67
N LYS A 118 -13.37 1.03 13.33
CA LYS A 118 -13.96 2.23 13.90
C LYS A 118 -14.46 3.20 12.83
N ILE A 119 -13.69 3.42 11.75
CA ILE A 119 -14.13 4.27 10.64
C ILE A 119 -15.31 3.61 9.90
N ASN A 120 -15.27 2.29 9.69
CA ASN A 120 -16.37 1.55 9.07
C ASN A 120 -17.64 1.62 9.91
N SER A 121 -17.54 1.46 11.23
CA SER A 121 -18.69 1.60 12.15
C SER A 121 -19.27 3.01 12.13
N TRP A 122 -18.43 4.05 12.06
CA TRP A 122 -18.89 5.43 11.91
C TRP A 122 -19.58 5.67 10.56
N LEU A 123 -19.01 5.15 9.47
CA LEU A 123 -19.57 5.25 8.12
C LEU A 123 -20.92 4.54 8.02
N ASN A 124 -21.04 3.32 8.55
CA ASN A 124 -22.27 2.53 8.53
C ASN A 124 -23.46 3.23 9.23
N LYS A 125 -23.18 4.16 10.16
CA LYS A 125 -24.21 4.94 10.87
C LYS A 125 -24.69 6.17 10.09
N GLN A 126 -24.01 6.56 9.02
CA GLN A 126 -24.38 7.74 8.24
C GLN A 126 -25.56 7.45 7.33
N SER A 127 -26.48 8.40 7.21
CA SER A 127 -27.71 8.24 6.43
C SER A 127 -27.48 8.13 4.91
N TRP A 128 -26.34 8.62 4.41
CA TRP A 128 -25.96 8.56 2.99
C TRP A 128 -25.14 7.31 2.63
N THR A 129 -24.83 6.44 3.60
CA THR A 129 -24.02 5.24 3.33
C THR A 129 -24.85 4.19 2.61
N THR A 130 -24.45 3.88 1.38
CA THR A 130 -25.13 2.89 0.53
C THR A 130 -24.68 1.46 0.81
N HIS A 131 -23.45 1.26 1.29
CA HIS A 131 -22.84 -0.07 1.46
C HIS A 131 -22.35 -0.27 2.90
N GLN A 132 -22.78 -1.38 3.51
CA GLN A 132 -22.29 -1.78 4.84
C GLN A 132 -20.86 -2.32 4.72
N ARG A 133 -19.94 -1.65 5.41
CA ARG A 133 -18.54 -2.06 5.49
C ARG A 133 -18.32 -2.95 6.71
N SER A 134 -17.43 -3.94 6.62
CA SER A 134 -17.13 -4.80 7.76
C SER A 134 -16.45 -4.02 8.89
N GLU A 135 -17.02 -4.06 10.09
CA GLU A 135 -16.43 -3.43 11.29
C GLU A 135 -15.31 -4.28 11.88
N THR A 136 -15.27 -5.57 11.56
CA THR A 136 -14.19 -6.48 11.94
C THR A 136 -13.35 -6.79 10.71
N PRO A 137 -12.08 -6.36 10.65
CA PRO A 137 -11.23 -6.67 9.50
C PRO A 137 -10.90 -8.16 9.49
N GLN A 138 -11.03 -8.78 8.32
CA GLN A 138 -10.58 -10.15 8.11
C GLN A 138 -9.06 -10.21 8.13
N LEU A 139 -8.50 -11.18 8.88
CA LEU A 139 -7.05 -11.39 9.01
C LEU A 139 -6.57 -12.71 8.41
N ALA A 140 -7.49 -13.55 7.91
CA ALA A 140 -7.18 -14.90 7.42
C ALA A 140 -6.20 -14.94 6.24
N HIS A 141 -6.13 -13.84 5.48
CA HIS A 141 -5.24 -13.70 4.34
C HIS A 141 -3.84 -13.23 4.72
N LEU A 142 -3.63 -12.79 5.96
CA LEU A 142 -2.30 -12.40 6.41
C LEU A 142 -1.38 -13.62 6.44
N LYS A 143 -0.15 -13.40 5.98
CA LYS A 143 0.91 -14.40 5.93
C LYS A 143 2.14 -13.87 6.63
N ARG A 144 3.08 -14.75 6.98
CA ARG A 144 4.39 -14.32 7.48
C ARG A 144 5.05 -13.36 6.50
N TYR A 145 5.19 -12.10 6.91
CA TYR A 145 5.81 -11.08 6.07
C TYR A 145 7.25 -11.45 5.71
N GLY A 146 7.64 -11.28 4.44
CA GLY A 146 8.96 -11.69 3.93
C GLY A 146 9.11 -13.18 3.62
N CYS A 147 8.03 -13.96 3.70
CA CYS A 147 8.06 -15.37 3.30
C CYS A 147 8.23 -15.53 1.78
N ARG A 148 8.73 -16.70 1.38
CA ARG A 148 8.82 -17.07 -0.04
C ARG A 148 7.41 -17.25 -0.62
N ALA A 149 7.23 -16.70 -1.80
CA ALA A 149 5.97 -16.67 -2.53
C ALA A 149 6.20 -17.11 -3.98
N TYR A 150 5.36 -18.03 -4.45
CA TYR A 150 5.34 -18.48 -5.83
C TYR A 150 4.19 -17.77 -6.55
N ALA A 151 4.50 -16.71 -7.29
CA ALA A 151 3.53 -15.94 -8.05
C ALA A 151 3.30 -16.61 -9.41
N LEU A 152 2.06 -17.04 -9.69
CA LEU A 152 1.73 -17.69 -10.95
C LEU A 152 1.92 -16.75 -12.15
N THR A 153 2.62 -17.24 -13.17
CA THR A 153 2.91 -16.50 -14.40
C THR A 153 1.64 -16.34 -15.26
N THR A 154 1.47 -15.16 -15.85
CA THR A 154 0.28 -14.78 -16.63
C THR A 154 0.08 -15.63 -17.90
N SER A 155 1.16 -16.19 -18.47
CA SER A 155 1.12 -17.14 -19.59
C SER A 155 0.31 -18.40 -19.25
N TYR A 156 0.35 -18.84 -17.99
CA TYR A 156 -0.49 -19.91 -17.47
C TYR A 156 -1.92 -19.43 -17.21
N LYS A 157 -2.11 -18.22 -16.67
CA LYS A 157 -3.44 -17.63 -16.42
C LYS A 157 -4.29 -17.46 -17.69
N LYS A 158 -3.65 -17.11 -18.82
CA LYS A 158 -4.33 -16.93 -20.12
C LYS A 158 -4.53 -18.24 -20.91
N GLY A 159 -4.03 -19.38 -20.42
CA GLY A 159 -4.18 -20.68 -21.08
C GLY A 159 -3.51 -20.80 -22.46
N ALA A 160 -2.66 -19.84 -22.84
CA ALA A 160 -2.02 -19.76 -24.15
C ALA A 160 -0.99 -20.88 -24.38
N ASN A 161 -0.39 -21.40 -23.31
CA ASN A 161 0.65 -22.42 -23.38
C ASN A 161 0.20 -23.77 -22.82
N LYS A 162 -0.93 -24.32 -23.29
CA LYS A 162 -1.34 -25.70 -22.95
C LYS A 162 -0.37 -26.78 -23.46
N SER A 163 0.47 -26.44 -24.44
CA SER A 163 1.45 -27.37 -25.06
C SER A 163 2.76 -27.53 -24.27
N HIS A 164 3.14 -26.55 -23.45
CA HIS A 164 4.39 -26.57 -22.68
C HIS A 164 4.13 -26.89 -21.20
N LYS A 165 3.85 -28.16 -20.90
CA LYS A 165 3.57 -28.62 -19.53
C LYS A 165 4.78 -28.53 -18.59
N THR A 166 5.99 -28.39 -19.13
CA THR A 166 7.27 -28.44 -18.40
C THR A 166 7.85 -27.07 -18.05
N ASP A 167 7.31 -25.97 -18.58
CA ASP A 167 7.88 -24.64 -18.34
C ASP A 167 7.60 -24.16 -16.90
N PRO A 168 8.52 -23.39 -16.29
CA PRO A 168 8.31 -22.82 -14.96
C PRO A 168 7.05 -21.96 -14.92
N ARG A 169 6.06 -22.39 -14.12
CA ARG A 169 4.71 -21.81 -14.07
C ARG A 169 4.56 -20.66 -13.09
N ALA A 170 5.59 -20.38 -12.30
CA ALA A 170 5.56 -19.38 -11.25
C ALA A 170 6.92 -18.73 -11.04
N HIS A 171 6.90 -17.46 -10.68
CA HIS A 171 8.07 -16.71 -10.27
C HIS A 171 8.30 -16.88 -8.78
N ILE A 172 9.56 -17.09 -8.41
CA ILE A 172 9.99 -17.07 -7.01
C ILE A 172 10.13 -15.60 -6.61
N GLY A 173 9.36 -15.20 -5.62
CA GLY A 173 9.43 -13.88 -5.01
C GLY A 173 9.19 -13.96 -3.51
N TYR A 174 9.02 -12.79 -2.90
CA TYR A 174 8.85 -12.65 -1.46
C TYR A 174 7.72 -11.69 -1.16
N LEU A 175 6.91 -12.03 -0.15
CA LEU A 175 5.78 -11.19 0.25
C LEU A 175 6.27 -9.86 0.83
N CYS A 176 5.94 -8.75 0.16
CA CYS A 176 6.33 -7.40 0.55
C CYS A 176 5.16 -6.48 0.88
N GLY A 177 3.91 -6.88 0.61
CA GLY A 177 2.77 -6.06 0.98
C GLY A 177 1.42 -6.65 0.64
N TYR A 178 0.39 -5.91 1.03
CA TYR A 178 -1.01 -6.25 0.86
C TYR A 178 -1.73 -5.06 0.25
N GLU A 179 -2.56 -5.31 -0.75
CA GLU A 179 -3.38 -4.27 -1.36
C GLU A 179 -4.86 -4.47 -1.04
N SER A 180 -5.30 -5.73 -0.99
CA SER A 180 -6.65 -6.13 -0.60
C SER A 180 -6.60 -7.46 0.16
N THR A 181 -7.75 -8.05 0.48
CA THR A 181 -7.84 -9.36 1.13
C THR A 181 -7.20 -10.46 0.31
N ASN A 182 -7.38 -10.43 -1.02
CA ASN A 182 -6.88 -11.47 -1.92
C ASN A 182 -5.84 -10.96 -2.91
N ILE A 183 -5.29 -9.75 -2.73
CA ILE A 183 -4.30 -9.18 -3.65
C ILE A 183 -3.03 -8.84 -2.87
N TYR A 184 -1.94 -9.48 -3.27
CA TYR A 184 -0.65 -9.38 -2.62
C TYR A 184 0.35 -8.64 -3.52
N ARG A 185 1.30 -7.99 -2.86
CA ARG A 185 2.48 -7.40 -3.49
C ARG A 185 3.67 -8.31 -3.22
N ILE A 186 4.24 -8.84 -4.28
CA ILE A 186 5.33 -9.81 -4.26
C ILE A 186 6.55 -9.18 -4.90
N TRP A 187 7.63 -9.05 -4.16
CA TRP A 187 8.91 -8.59 -4.68
C TRP A 187 9.67 -9.76 -5.31
N ILE A 188 10.11 -9.59 -6.55
CA ILE A 188 10.91 -10.58 -7.29
C ILE A 188 12.36 -10.06 -7.29
N PRO A 189 13.27 -10.64 -6.48
CA PRO A 189 14.63 -10.12 -6.36
C PRO A 189 15.41 -10.15 -7.67
N ALA A 190 15.18 -11.16 -8.51
CA ALA A 190 15.85 -11.28 -9.82
C ALA A 190 15.59 -10.11 -10.76
N LEU A 191 14.43 -9.44 -10.64
CA LEU A 191 14.06 -8.29 -11.44
C LEU A 191 14.18 -6.96 -10.68
N ASP A 192 14.36 -7.02 -9.37
CA ASP A 192 14.16 -5.92 -8.43
C ASP A 192 12.83 -5.16 -8.67
N LYS A 193 11.76 -5.92 -8.96
CA LYS A 193 10.43 -5.37 -9.22
C LYS A 193 9.38 -5.97 -8.32
N VAL A 194 8.36 -5.18 -8.01
CA VAL A 194 7.19 -5.60 -7.23
C VAL A 194 6.06 -5.94 -8.20
N MET A 195 5.55 -7.16 -8.09
CA MET A 195 4.42 -7.67 -8.84
C MET A 195 3.18 -7.70 -7.96
N ARG A 196 2.05 -7.27 -8.52
CA ARG A 196 0.73 -7.37 -7.90
C ARG A 196 0.01 -8.61 -8.42
N THR A 197 -0.37 -9.54 -7.54
CA THR A 197 -1.08 -10.76 -7.97
C THR A 197 -1.98 -11.32 -6.86
N ARG A 198 -3.05 -11.99 -7.28
CA ARG A 198 -3.97 -12.75 -6.41
C ARG A 198 -3.52 -14.19 -6.21
N ASP A 199 -3.08 -14.82 -7.30
CA ASP A 199 -2.76 -16.25 -7.32
C ASP A 199 -1.32 -16.45 -6.90
N VAL A 200 -1.14 -16.70 -5.60
CA VAL A 200 0.16 -16.89 -4.96
C VAL A 200 0.10 -18.10 -4.05
N THR A 201 1.10 -18.96 -4.13
CA THR A 201 1.35 -20.00 -3.13
C THR A 201 2.46 -19.55 -2.19
N PHE A 202 2.20 -19.59 -0.89
CA PHE A 202 3.14 -19.13 0.13
C PHE A 202 3.84 -20.29 0.82
N ASP A 203 5.14 -20.16 1.01
CA ASP A 203 5.93 -21.01 1.89
C ASP A 203 6.42 -20.17 3.07
N GLU A 204 5.69 -20.25 4.18
CA GLU A 204 5.96 -19.48 5.40
C GLU A 204 7.18 -20.00 6.18
N THR A 205 7.76 -21.13 5.78
CA THR A 205 8.94 -21.71 6.43
C THR A 205 10.23 -21.06 5.92
N VAL A 206 10.24 -20.61 4.67
CA VAL A 206 11.40 -20.01 4.01
C VAL A 206 11.29 -18.49 4.00
N MET A 207 12.35 -17.83 4.43
CA MET A 207 12.49 -16.37 4.45
C MET A 207 13.50 -15.91 3.41
N TYR A 208 13.46 -14.62 3.07
CA TYR A 208 14.48 -14.02 2.22
C TYR A 208 15.87 -14.07 2.89
N ASP A 209 16.86 -14.54 2.16
CA ASP A 209 18.26 -14.51 2.53
C ASP A 209 19.07 -13.93 1.37
N GLN A 210 19.78 -12.84 1.65
CA GLN A 210 20.60 -12.12 0.68
C GLN A 210 21.81 -12.95 0.20
N LYS A 211 22.20 -13.97 0.97
CA LYS A 211 23.36 -14.83 0.66
C LYS A 211 23.00 -16.12 -0.06
N ALA A 212 21.72 -16.47 -0.14
CA ALA A 212 21.29 -17.67 -0.85
C ALA A 212 21.37 -17.41 -2.36
N GLU A 213 21.98 -18.34 -3.11
CA GLU A 213 22.01 -18.28 -4.57
C GLU A 213 20.59 -18.30 -5.11
N ASP A 214 20.18 -17.17 -5.69
CA ASP A 214 18.82 -16.98 -6.17
C ASP A 214 18.68 -17.68 -7.52
N THR A 215 18.09 -18.88 -7.54
CA THR A 215 17.90 -19.70 -8.77
C THR A 215 17.10 -18.94 -9.84
N SER A 216 16.35 -17.94 -9.39
CA SER A 216 15.64 -16.92 -10.16
C SER A 216 16.51 -16.18 -11.18
N LEU A 217 17.83 -16.07 -10.93
CA LEU A 217 18.78 -15.39 -11.82
C LEU A 217 18.91 -16.09 -13.18
N LEU A 218 18.72 -17.41 -13.23
CA LEU A 218 18.87 -18.21 -14.45
C LEU A 218 17.83 -17.86 -15.54
N HIS A 219 16.68 -17.30 -15.15
CA HIS A 219 15.58 -16.95 -16.07
C HIS A 219 15.34 -15.44 -16.18
N GLN A 220 16.29 -14.60 -15.74
CA GLN A 220 16.12 -13.12 -15.72
C GLN A 220 15.61 -12.52 -17.03
N HIS A 221 16.11 -13.01 -18.16
CA HIS A 221 15.74 -12.47 -19.47
C HIS A 221 14.29 -12.78 -19.85
N GLU A 222 13.81 -13.98 -19.54
CA GLU A 222 12.40 -14.37 -19.72
C GLU A 222 11.48 -13.62 -18.74
N LEU A 223 11.94 -13.47 -17.50
CA LEU A 223 11.26 -12.68 -16.47
C LEU A 223 11.06 -11.23 -16.91
N GLN A 224 12.09 -10.61 -17.51
CA GLN A 224 12.02 -9.23 -18.01
C GLN A 224 11.05 -9.09 -19.17
N GLN A 225 11.02 -10.03 -20.11
CA GLN A 225 10.07 -10.00 -21.23
C GLN A 225 8.62 -10.10 -20.74
N GLN A 226 8.32 -11.05 -19.85
CA GLN A 226 6.98 -11.20 -19.28
C GLN A 226 6.56 -9.99 -18.45
N PHE A 227 7.50 -9.37 -17.73
CA PHE A 227 7.21 -8.16 -16.97
C PHE A 227 6.96 -6.95 -17.87
N ASN A 228 7.72 -6.79 -18.96
CA ASN A 228 7.53 -5.68 -19.89
C ASN A 228 6.22 -5.81 -20.68
N GLU A 229 5.83 -7.01 -21.08
CA GLU A 229 4.49 -7.27 -21.63
C GLU A 229 3.39 -6.90 -20.62
N HIS A 230 3.60 -7.21 -19.33
CA HIS A 230 2.67 -6.85 -18.26
C HIS A 230 2.62 -5.35 -17.97
N GLU A 231 3.74 -4.64 -18.00
CA GLU A 231 3.79 -3.19 -17.80
C GLU A 231 3.16 -2.42 -18.96
N LEU A 232 3.29 -2.96 -20.19
CA LEU A 232 2.58 -2.46 -21.37
C LEU A 232 1.07 -2.72 -21.25
N LEU A 233 0.68 -3.94 -20.84
CA LEU A 233 -0.72 -4.32 -20.62
C LEU A 233 -1.38 -3.56 -19.47
N MET A 234 -0.70 -3.28 -18.36
CA MET A 234 -1.26 -2.43 -17.29
C MET A 234 -1.45 -0.99 -17.77
N LYS A 235 -0.55 -0.48 -18.62
CA LYS A 235 -0.71 0.85 -19.23
C LYS A 235 -1.83 0.89 -20.26
N GLU A 236 -2.05 -0.20 -21.00
CA GLU A 236 -3.18 -0.36 -21.94
C GLU A 236 -4.51 -0.54 -21.20
N ILE A 237 -4.53 -1.33 -20.12
CA ILE A 237 -5.70 -1.49 -19.23
C ILE A 237 -5.99 -0.16 -18.50
N ASP A 238 -5.00 0.60 -18.02
CA ASP A 238 -5.25 1.95 -17.47
C ASP A 238 -5.78 2.95 -18.53
N GLN A 239 -5.57 2.67 -19.82
CA GLN A 239 -6.11 3.47 -20.93
C GLN A 239 -7.50 2.98 -21.38
N GLU A 240 -7.80 1.68 -21.31
CA GLU A 240 -9.11 1.09 -21.64
C GLU A 240 -10.09 1.09 -20.45
N GLU A 241 -9.61 0.93 -19.21
CA GLU A 241 -10.36 0.97 -17.93
C GLU A 241 -10.58 2.41 -17.40
N ARG A 242 -10.78 3.37 -18.31
CA ARG A 242 -11.63 4.54 -18.00
C ARG A 242 -13.10 4.32 -18.41
N PRO A 243 -13.80 3.28 -17.90
CA PRO A 243 -15.18 3.42 -17.50
C PRO A 243 -15.27 3.45 -15.97
N LEU A 244 -16.10 4.38 -15.49
CA LEU A 244 -16.62 4.36 -14.14
C LEU A 244 -17.28 3.00 -13.89
N ASP A 245 -16.68 2.14 -13.06
CA ASP A 245 -17.37 1.26 -12.12
C ASP A 245 -16.45 0.13 -11.68
N LEU A 246 -16.03 0.16 -10.41
CA LEU A 246 -15.79 -1.07 -9.66
C LEU A 246 -16.33 -0.86 -8.24
N ARG A 247 -17.59 -1.29 -8.07
CA ARG A 247 -18.20 -1.62 -6.79
C ARG A 247 -17.31 -2.63 -6.08
N LEU A 248 -16.90 -2.30 -4.85
CA LEU A 248 -16.88 -3.13 -3.64
C LEU A 248 -16.34 -2.29 -2.48
#